data_AF-A0A0V0R9H6-F1
#
_entry.id   AF-A0A0V0R9H6-F1
#
_cell.length_a   1.000
_cell.length_b   1.000
_cell.length_c   1.000
_cell.angle_alpha   90.00
_cell.angle_beta   90.00
_cell.angle_gamma   90.00
#
_symmetry.space_group_name_H-M   'P 1'
#
loop_
_entity.id
_entity.type
_entity.pdbx_description
1 polymer ?
#
loop_
_entity_poly.entity_id
_entity_poly.type
_entity_poly.pdbx_seq_one_letter_code
_entity_poly.pdbx_strand_id
1 'polypeptide(L)'
;MEEQKYIKDQCQVCFEEINQDKTCEYNSQNLNLKNVKKICKCQICNNCQTSWQIENILSLKFDMNFAQFRCGSCRIIRDLKEFQNQIQNDKENSERILHALMKKYAFNTKDIMFCPKQNCDYICFINLNEEIDCFECQKCEVYMVDIK
;
A
#
# COMPACT_ATOMS: atom_id res chain seq x y z
N MET A 1 -33.86 -23.10 11.93
CA MET A 1 -32.54 -22.46 11.80
C MET A 1 -31.90 -23.06 10.57
N GLU A 2 -31.88 -22.33 9.46
CA GLU A 2 -31.27 -22.82 8.23
C GLU A 2 -29.74 -22.77 8.38
N GLU A 3 -29.09 -23.93 8.27
CA GLU A 3 -27.65 -24.01 8.20
C GLU A 3 -27.17 -23.29 6.93
N GLN A 4 -26.40 -22.21 7.10
CA GLN A 4 -25.74 -21.52 6.01
C GLN A 4 -24.77 -22.51 5.34
N LYS A 5 -25.16 -22.99 4.16
CA LYS A 5 -24.36 -23.88 3.31
C LYS A 5 -23.11 -23.11 2.86
N TYR A 6 -21.97 -23.38 3.48
CA TYR A 6 -20.68 -22.83 3.06
C TYR A 6 -20.35 -23.32 1.63
N ILE A 7 -20.38 -22.41 0.65
CA ILE A 7 -19.96 -22.68 -0.73
C ILE A 7 -18.43 -22.62 -0.76
N LYS A 8 -17.79 -23.75 -1.03
CA LYS A 8 -16.33 -23.92 -0.90
C LYS A 8 -15.49 -23.06 -1.85
N ASP A 9 -16.09 -22.53 -2.91
CA ASP A 9 -15.39 -21.89 -4.02
C ASP A 9 -15.80 -20.42 -4.21
N GLN A 10 -16.27 -19.73 -3.18
CA GLN A 10 -16.64 -18.31 -3.26
C GLN A 10 -15.79 -17.43 -2.35
N CYS A 11 -15.50 -16.22 -2.83
CA CYS A 11 -14.87 -15.18 -2.03
C CYS A 11 -15.81 -14.71 -0.92
N GLN A 12 -15.35 -14.71 0.32
CA GLN A 12 -16.13 -14.26 1.48
C GLN A 12 -16.37 -12.74 1.51
N VAL A 13 -15.75 -11.97 0.60
CA VAL A 13 -15.87 -10.51 0.53
C VAL A 13 -16.78 -10.09 -0.63
N CYS A 14 -16.51 -10.56 -1.84
CA CYS A 14 -17.29 -10.19 -3.03
C CYS A 14 -18.28 -11.27 -3.48
N PHE A 15 -18.28 -12.46 -2.86
CA PHE A 15 -19.12 -13.61 -3.22
C PHE A 15 -18.92 -14.17 -4.63
N GLU A 16 -17.91 -13.69 -5.37
CA GLU A 16 -17.52 -14.23 -6.68
C GLU A 16 -16.83 -15.59 -6.55
N GLU A 17 -16.95 -16.41 -7.59
CA GLU A 17 -16.28 -17.70 -7.67
C GLU A 17 -14.74 -17.54 -7.70
N ILE A 18 -14.06 -18.29 -6.83
CA ILE A 18 -12.61 -18.40 -6.79
C ILE A 18 -12.24 -19.70 -7.51
N ASN A 19 -11.69 -19.61 -8.72
CA ASN A 19 -11.00 -20.75 -9.33
C ASN A 19 -9.94 -21.22 -8.33
N GLN A 20 -9.92 -22.51 -7.96
CA GLN A 20 -9.11 -23.04 -6.85
C GLN A 20 -7.60 -22.73 -6.99
N ASP A 21 -7.11 -22.54 -8.23
CA ASP A 21 -5.75 -22.05 -8.57
C ASP A 21 -5.47 -20.58 -8.16
N LYS A 22 -6.48 -19.85 -7.70
CA LYS A 22 -6.46 -18.44 -7.25
C LYS A 22 -6.85 -18.28 -5.77
N THR A 23 -6.97 -19.39 -5.04
CA THR A 23 -6.97 -19.31 -3.57
C THR A 23 -5.57 -18.90 -3.12
N CYS A 24 -5.44 -18.37 -1.90
CA CYS A 24 -4.23 -17.74 -1.40
C CYS A 24 -3.06 -18.73 -1.14
N GLU A 25 -2.74 -19.61 -2.09
CA GLU A 25 -1.60 -20.52 -2.10
C GLU A 25 -0.28 -19.75 -2.34
N TYR A 26 0.07 -18.90 -1.38
CA TYR A 26 1.35 -18.20 -1.42
C TYR A 26 2.37 -19.01 -0.65
N ASN A 27 3.29 -19.60 -1.41
CA ASN A 27 4.52 -20.14 -0.89
C ASN A 27 5.35 -19.00 -0.28
N SER A 28 5.53 -19.02 1.04
CA SER A 28 6.42 -18.11 1.78
C SER A 28 7.91 -18.39 1.53
N GLN A 29 8.29 -18.77 0.31
CA GLN A 29 9.62 -19.29 -0.02
C GLN A 29 10.74 -18.24 0.08
N ASN A 30 10.42 -16.94 0.14
CA ASN A 30 11.43 -15.87 0.16
C ASN A 30 11.62 -15.15 1.50
N LEU A 31 10.96 -15.60 2.58
CA LEU A 31 11.31 -15.13 3.92
C LEU A 31 12.28 -16.13 4.53
N ASN A 32 13.52 -15.70 4.77
CA ASN A 32 14.53 -16.40 5.58
C ASN A 32 14.10 -16.53 7.07
N LEU A 33 12.85 -16.90 7.31
CA LEU A 33 12.27 -17.25 8.60
C LEU A 33 12.20 -18.78 8.62
N LYS A 34 13.09 -19.39 9.39
CA LYS A 34 13.18 -20.84 9.61
C LYS A 34 11.79 -21.52 9.65
N ASN A 35 11.55 -22.37 8.65
CA ASN A 35 10.79 -23.63 8.74
C ASN A 35 9.30 -23.61 9.15
N VAL A 36 8.48 -22.66 8.70
CA VAL A 36 7.02 -22.91 8.61
C VAL A 36 6.45 -22.28 7.34
N LYS A 37 6.14 -23.12 6.33
CA LYS A 37 5.25 -22.73 5.21
C LYS A 37 3.85 -22.47 5.78
N LYS A 38 3.57 -21.25 6.24
CA LYS A 38 2.20 -20.86 6.61
C LYS A 38 1.43 -20.55 5.32
N ILE A 39 0.72 -21.55 4.81
CA ILE A 39 -0.18 -21.39 3.66
C ILE A 39 -1.42 -20.65 4.14
N CYS A 40 -1.76 -19.54 3.47
CA CYS A 40 -3.01 -18.85 3.70
C CYS A 40 -4.16 -19.65 3.07
N LYS A 41 -5.15 -20.03 3.88
CA LYS A 41 -6.34 -20.78 3.43
C LYS A 41 -7.61 -19.91 3.43
N CYS A 42 -7.45 -18.60 3.47
CA CYS A 42 -8.59 -17.68 3.44
C CYS A 42 -9.28 -17.75 2.08
N GLN A 43 -10.61 -17.87 2.10
CA GLN A 43 -11.46 -17.82 0.92
C GLN A 43 -11.69 -16.36 0.50
N ILE A 44 -10.63 -15.66 0.12
CA ILE A 44 -10.71 -14.27 -0.36
C ILE A 44 -9.95 -14.19 -1.68
N CYS A 45 -10.61 -13.71 -2.73
CA CYS A 45 -10.00 -13.58 -4.04
C CYS A 45 -8.86 -12.55 -4.04
N ASN A 46 -7.96 -12.67 -5.02
CA ASN A 46 -6.82 -11.77 -5.16
C ASN A 46 -7.24 -10.30 -5.32
N ASN A 47 -8.33 -10.02 -6.04
CA ASN A 47 -8.83 -8.65 -6.22
C ASN A 47 -9.20 -8.01 -4.87
N CYS A 48 -10.03 -8.66 -4.06
CA CYS A 48 -10.40 -8.15 -2.74
C CYS A 48 -9.20 -7.98 -1.82
N GLN A 49 -8.22 -8.88 -1.90
CA GLN A 49 -6.99 -8.73 -1.14
C GLN A 49 -6.17 -7.52 -1.61
N THR A 50 -6.01 -7.34 -2.92
CA THR A 50 -5.28 -6.22 -3.51
C THR A 50 -5.94 -4.90 -3.18
N SER A 51 -7.27 -4.78 -3.31
CA SER A 51 -8.03 -3.62 -2.85
C SER A 51 -7.79 -3.34 -1.36
N TRP A 52 -7.81 -4.36 -0.51
CA TRP A 52 -7.50 -4.20 0.92
C TRP A 52 -6.06 -3.72 1.16
N GLN A 53 -5.06 -4.21 0.40
CA GLN A 53 -3.69 -3.71 0.53
C GLN A 53 -3.57 -2.25 0.09
N ILE A 54 -4.21 -1.86 -1.01
CA ILE A 54 -4.22 -0.49 -1.51
C ILE A 54 -4.76 0.43 -0.41
N GLU A 55 -5.93 0.11 0.15
CA GLU A 55 -6.53 0.90 1.23
C GLU A 55 -5.65 0.97 2.49
N ASN A 56 -4.92 -0.11 2.81
CA ASN A 56 -3.93 -0.04 3.89
C ASN A 56 -2.78 0.89 3.56
N ILE A 57 -2.23 0.86 2.34
CA ILE A 57 -1.14 1.75 1.93
C ILE A 57 -1.60 3.22 1.95
N LEU A 58 -2.80 3.48 1.44
CA LEU A 58 -3.39 4.81 1.43
C LEU A 58 -3.72 5.31 2.84
N SER A 59 -3.91 4.39 3.81
CA SER A 59 -4.13 4.75 5.21
C SER A 59 -2.91 5.38 5.85
N LEU A 60 -3.13 6.43 6.65
CA LEU A 60 -2.10 7.10 7.43
C LEU A 60 -1.32 6.15 8.36
N LYS A 61 -1.91 5.02 8.74
CA LYS A 61 -1.30 4.02 9.65
C LYS A 61 -0.29 3.07 8.99
N PHE A 62 -0.13 3.10 7.67
CA PHE A 62 0.88 2.29 6.99
C PHE A 62 2.28 2.71 7.39
N ASP A 63 3.02 1.79 8.00
CA ASP A 63 4.42 1.95 8.41
C ASP A 63 5.34 1.59 7.24
N MET A 64 6.06 2.61 6.74
CA MET A 64 7.01 2.47 5.64
C MET A 64 8.26 1.65 6.04
N ASN A 65 8.65 1.70 7.32
CA ASN A 65 9.86 1.02 7.82
C ASN A 65 9.62 -0.48 8.01
N PHE A 66 8.37 -0.87 8.20
CA PHE A 66 7.95 -2.26 8.37
C PHE A 66 6.81 -2.63 7.42
N ALA A 67 6.98 -2.27 6.14
CA ALA A 67 6.02 -2.58 5.08
C ALA A 67 5.86 -4.10 4.91
N GLN A 68 4.77 -4.65 5.45
CA GLN A 68 4.42 -6.06 5.32
C GLN A 68 3.05 -6.23 4.68
N PHE A 69 3.04 -6.87 3.52
CA PHE A 69 1.82 -7.26 2.83
C PHE A 69 1.26 -8.50 3.50
N ARG A 70 0.13 -8.36 4.19
CA ARG A 70 -0.46 -9.44 5.00
C ARG A 70 -1.86 -9.75 4.50
N CYS A 71 -2.28 -11.00 4.51
CA CYS A 71 -3.68 -11.33 4.24
C CYS A 71 -4.60 -10.55 5.19
N GLY A 72 -5.64 -9.90 4.66
CA GLY A 72 -6.57 -9.10 5.45
C GLY A 72 -7.30 -9.88 6.56
N SER A 73 -7.43 -11.19 6.40
CA SER A 73 -8.09 -12.09 7.37
C SER A 73 -7.07 -12.76 8.30
N CYS A 74 -6.22 -13.67 7.81
CA CYS A 74 -5.31 -14.45 8.67
C CYS A 74 -3.97 -13.77 9.00
N ARG A 75 -3.71 -12.57 8.47
CA ARG A 75 -2.49 -11.78 8.69
C ARG A 75 -1.16 -12.45 8.29
N ILE A 76 -1.21 -13.58 7.57
CA ILE A 76 -0.02 -14.23 6.99
C ILE A 76 0.63 -13.30 5.97
N ILE A 77 1.96 -13.19 6.00
CA ILE A 77 2.74 -12.38 5.07
C ILE A 77 2.66 -12.98 3.66
N ARG A 78 2.45 -12.15 2.66
CA ARG A 78 2.34 -12.50 1.24
C ARG A 78 3.58 -12.07 0.47
N ASP A 79 3.81 -12.76 -0.66
CA ASP A 79 4.83 -12.36 -1.63
C ASP A 79 4.40 -11.06 -2.33
N LEU A 80 5.33 -10.11 -2.37
CA LEU A 80 5.17 -8.79 -2.97
C LEU A 80 5.00 -8.86 -4.50
N LYS A 81 5.60 -9.86 -5.16
CA LYS A 81 5.70 -9.90 -6.64
C LYS A 81 4.33 -9.94 -7.32
N GLU A 82 3.38 -10.69 -6.79
CA GLU A 82 2.07 -10.80 -7.44
C GLU A 82 1.21 -9.56 -7.22
N PHE A 83 1.31 -8.93 -6.04
CA PHE A 83 0.72 -7.62 -5.80
C PHE A 83 1.29 -6.58 -6.77
N GLN A 84 2.63 -6.56 -6.95
CA GLN A 84 3.28 -5.67 -7.92
C GLN A 84 2.77 -5.90 -9.35
N ASN A 85 2.66 -7.15 -9.80
CA ASN A 85 2.16 -7.45 -11.14
C ASN A 85 0.71 -6.99 -11.34
N GLN A 86 -0.16 -7.12 -10.32
CA GLN A 86 -1.54 -6.65 -10.41
C GLN A 86 -1.62 -5.13 -10.44
N ILE A 87 -0.86 -4.46 -9.59
CA ILE A 87 -0.81 -2.99 -9.53
C ILE A 87 -0.19 -2.39 -10.79
N GLN A 88 0.90 -2.96 -11.33
CA GLN A 88 1.56 -2.43 -12.54
C GLN A 88 0.63 -2.33 -13.76
N ASN A 89 -0.36 -3.21 -13.85
CA ASN A 89 -1.36 -3.19 -14.91
C ASN A 89 -2.50 -2.18 -14.65
N ASP A 90 -2.61 -1.67 -13.42
CA ASP A 90 -3.59 -0.68 -12.98
C ASP A 90 -2.88 0.67 -12.76
N LYS A 91 -2.85 1.49 -13.82
CA LYS A 91 -2.16 2.79 -13.80
C LYS A 91 -2.72 3.73 -12.73
N GLU A 92 -4.04 3.76 -12.57
CA GLU A 92 -4.69 4.64 -11.61
C GLU A 92 -4.28 4.29 -10.17
N ASN A 93 -4.39 3.01 -9.79
CA ASN A 93 -3.99 2.59 -8.45
C ASN A 93 -2.48 2.66 -8.24
N SER A 94 -1.67 2.42 -9.28
CA SER A 94 -0.22 2.61 -9.22
C SER A 94 0.16 4.05 -8.87
N GLU A 95 -0.43 5.03 -9.56
CA GLU A 95 -0.16 6.46 -9.32
C GLU A 95 -0.63 6.88 -7.93
N ARG A 96 -1.83 6.44 -7.51
CA ARG A 96 -2.37 6.72 -6.17
C ARG A 96 -1.46 6.16 -5.07
N ILE A 97 -1.01 4.92 -5.21
CA ILE A 97 -0.09 4.27 -4.25
C ILE A 97 1.23 5.02 -4.21
N LEU A 98 1.85 5.28 -5.37
CA LEU A 98 3.14 5.98 -5.45
C LEU A 98 3.05 7.34 -4.77
N HIS A 99 2.02 8.12 -5.07
CA HIS A 99 1.80 9.43 -4.48
C HIS A 99 1.64 9.36 -2.94
N ALA A 100 0.86 8.40 -2.43
CA ALA A 100 0.68 8.22 -0.99
C ALA A 100 1.98 7.81 -0.29
N LEU A 101 2.76 6.90 -0.90
CA LEU A 101 4.07 6.48 -0.38
C LEU A 101 5.07 7.64 -0.37
N MET A 102 5.11 8.45 -1.42
CA MET A 102 5.99 9.64 -1.48
C MET A 102 5.61 10.67 -0.42
N LYS A 103 4.32 10.95 -0.22
CA LYS A 103 3.85 11.83 0.87
C LYS A 103 4.29 11.31 2.23
N LYS A 104 4.08 10.03 2.52
CA LYS A 104 4.52 9.41 3.77
C LYS A 104 6.02 9.46 3.96
N TYR A 105 6.79 9.23 2.89
CA TYR A 105 8.25 9.34 2.93
C TYR A 105 8.67 10.76 3.28
N ALA A 106 8.14 11.77 2.58
CA ALA A 106 8.45 13.17 2.87
C ALA A 106 8.01 13.62 4.27
N PHE A 107 6.90 13.13 4.80
CA PHE A 107 6.53 13.41 6.20
C PHE A 107 7.54 12.86 7.22
N ASN A 108 8.28 11.81 6.85
CA ASN A 108 9.26 11.16 7.71
C ASN A 108 10.70 11.67 7.47
N THR A 109 10.93 12.50 6.45
CA THR A 109 12.23 13.09 6.16
C THR A 109 12.17 14.62 6.25
N LYS A 110 13.29 15.26 6.57
CA LYS A 110 13.34 16.73 6.72
C LYS A 110 13.74 17.46 5.44
N ASP A 111 14.22 16.71 4.46
CA ASP A 111 14.80 17.19 3.20
C ASP A 111 13.78 17.24 2.06
N ILE A 112 12.51 16.86 2.30
CA ILE A 112 11.46 16.85 1.29
C ILE A 112 10.22 17.54 1.83
N MET A 113 9.72 18.55 1.12
CA MET A 113 8.45 19.23 1.43
C MET A 113 7.47 19.12 0.26
N PHE A 114 6.21 18.82 0.59
CA PHE A 114 5.09 18.93 -0.34
C PHE A 114 4.44 20.32 -0.24
N CYS A 115 3.93 20.82 -1.36
CA CYS A 115 3.10 22.03 -1.34
C CYS A 115 1.86 21.81 -0.43
N PRO A 116 1.56 22.73 0.50
CA PRO A 116 0.41 22.60 1.40
C PRO A 116 -0.94 22.87 0.72
N LYS A 117 -0.93 23.43 -0.49
CA LYS A 117 -2.16 23.72 -1.24
C LYS A 117 -2.82 22.40 -1.62
N GLN A 118 -4.13 22.30 -1.35
CA GLN A 118 -4.92 21.13 -1.74
C GLN A 118 -4.77 20.86 -3.24
N ASN A 119 -4.59 19.59 -3.59
CA ASN A 119 -4.41 19.11 -4.97
C ASN A 119 -3.15 19.65 -5.69
N CYS A 120 -2.13 20.10 -4.94
CA CYS A 120 -0.82 20.40 -5.52
C CYS A 120 0.19 19.31 -5.17
N ASP A 121 0.70 18.62 -6.19
CA ASP A 121 1.69 17.54 -6.03
C ASP A 121 3.12 18.05 -6.27
N TYR A 122 3.34 19.35 -6.10
CA TYR A 122 4.69 19.92 -6.19
C TYR A 122 5.52 19.50 -4.98
N ILE A 123 6.73 19.02 -5.26
CA ILE A 123 7.69 18.53 -4.27
C ILE A 123 8.92 19.42 -4.35
N CYS A 124 9.42 19.84 -3.19
CA CYS A 124 10.66 20.58 -3.06
C CYS A 124 11.67 19.77 -2.25
N PHE A 125 12.93 19.79 -2.69
CA PHE A 125 14.05 19.20 -1.97
C PHE A 125 14.82 20.29 -1.24
N ILE A 126 15.08 20.08 0.04
CA ILE A 126 15.69 21.05 0.93
C ILE A 126 17.12 20.60 1.20
N ASN A 127 18.08 21.47 0.87
CA ASN A 127 19.44 21.25 1.29
C ASN A 127 19.55 21.59 2.78
N LEU A 128 19.64 20.58 3.64
CA LEU A 128 19.76 20.76 5.10
C LEU A 128 21.03 21.51 5.54
N ASN A 129 21.99 21.69 4.63
CA ASN A 129 23.22 22.44 4.90
C ASN A 129 23.08 23.94 4.57
N GLU A 130 21.96 24.37 3.98
CA GLU A 130 21.67 25.75 3.64
C GLU A 130 20.54 26.26 4.53
N GLU A 131 20.71 27.45 5.12
CA GLU A 131 19.63 28.17 5.80
C GLU A 131 18.65 28.67 4.73
N ILE A 132 17.67 27.84 4.38
CA ILE A 132 16.60 28.20 3.46
C ILE A 132 15.34 28.48 4.27
N ASP A 133 15.06 29.77 4.46
CA ASP A 133 13.91 30.25 5.26
C ASP A 133 12.57 30.17 4.50
N CYS A 134 12.60 30.07 3.17
CA CYS A 134 11.39 30.01 2.36
C CYS A 134 11.53 29.22 1.06
N PHE A 135 10.43 28.58 0.67
CA PHE A 135 10.29 27.89 -0.61
C PHE A 135 9.03 28.34 -1.33
N GLU A 136 9.14 28.62 -2.61
CA GLU A 136 8.00 28.97 -3.46
C GLU A 136 7.58 27.76 -4.30
N CYS A 137 6.30 27.40 -4.22
CA CYS A 137 5.76 26.38 -5.12
C CYS A 137 5.65 26.93 -6.54
N GLN A 138 6.50 26.46 -7.47
CA GLN A 138 6.49 26.90 -8.88
C GLN A 138 5.16 26.67 -9.62
N LYS A 139 4.27 25.83 -9.09
CA LYS A 139 2.93 25.60 -9.66
C LYS A 139 1.86 26.54 -9.11
N CYS A 140 2.05 27.06 -7.91
CA CYS A 140 0.99 27.73 -7.15
C CYS A 140 1.36 29.11 -6.65
N GLU A 141 2.64 29.50 -6.79
CA GLU A 141 3.20 30.79 -6.34
C GLU A 141 2.93 31.04 -4.85
N VAL A 142 2.80 29.96 -4.06
CA VAL A 142 2.60 30.03 -2.62
C VAL A 142 3.97 30.00 -1.94
N TYR A 143 4.25 31.04 -1.16
CA TYR A 143 5.39 31.11 -0.26
C TYR A 143 5.17 30.22 0.96
N MET A 144 6.06 29.26 1.17
CA MET A 144 6.15 28.45 2.38
C MET A 144 7.22 29.09 3.27
N VAL A 145 6.88 29.42 4.52
CA VAL A 145 7.79 30.01 5.51
C VAL A 145 7.82 29.12 6.75
N ASP A 146 9.04 28.85 7.24
CA ASP A 146 9.43 28.12 8.46
C ASP A 146 9.23 26.59 8.52
N ILE A 147 10.36 25.87 8.35
CA ILE A 147 10.69 24.66 9.12
C ILE A 147 11.52 25.12 10.32
N LYS A 148 11.00 24.99 11.54
CA LYS A 148 11.81 25.01 12.78
C LYS A 148 12.14 23.59 13.24
#